data_AF-A0A1M3NJ42-F1
#
_entry.id   AF-A0A1M3NJ42-F1
#
_cell.length_a   1.000
_cell.length_b   1.000
_cell.length_c   1.000
_cell.angle_alpha   90.00
_cell.angle_beta   90.00
_cell.angle_gamma   90.00
#
_symmetry.space_group_name_H-M   'P 1'
#
loop_
_entity.id
_entity.type
_entity.pdbx_description
1 polymer ?
#
loop_
_entity_poly.entity_id
_entity_poly.type
_entity_poly.pdbx_seq_one_letter_code
_entity_poly.pdbx_strand_id
1 'polypeptide(L)'
;MAVDACRGSAFELDALPDDCRATRAATRHALTGLAASISIDGTSVRSGEEVGVALTLTNTTTEDLELVLKPGCASLELQAFQGKKRADFVNPHCGFGTGCGGAHYRLVLTPGGTLTKRLRYKARLVRFTPACKSVEAPLPAGRYELRVEASPFFGLQDALTNVTAPLVVTR
;
A
#
# COMPACT_ATOMS: atom_id res chain seq x y z
N MET A 1 24.36 22.20 -11.41
CA MET A 1 22.94 22.39 -11.05
C MET A 1 22.65 21.40 -9.94
N ALA A 2 22.24 21.85 -8.76
CA ALA A 2 21.85 20.93 -7.69
C ALA A 2 20.59 20.20 -8.14
N VAL A 3 20.66 18.87 -8.24
CA VAL A 3 19.46 18.05 -8.42
C VAL A 3 18.69 18.19 -7.12
N ASP A 4 17.47 18.73 -7.19
CA ASP A 4 16.56 18.66 -6.05
C ASP A 4 16.21 17.18 -5.85
N ALA A 5 16.86 16.54 -4.88
CA ALA A 5 16.74 15.10 -4.62
C ALA A 5 15.30 14.66 -4.33
N CYS A 6 14.42 15.62 -4.02
CA CYS A 6 13.03 15.40 -3.67
C CYS A 6 12.08 15.68 -4.81
N ARG A 7 12.59 16.12 -5.97
CA ARG A 7 11.83 16.31 -7.21
C ARG A 7 12.30 15.32 -8.27
N GLY A 8 11.38 14.56 -8.85
CA GLY A 8 11.78 13.56 -9.84
C GLY A 8 10.62 12.85 -10.52
N SER A 9 10.98 12.04 -11.52
CA SER A 9 10.04 11.23 -12.30
C SER A 9 9.88 9.81 -11.78
N ALA A 10 10.69 9.38 -10.81
CA ALA A 10 10.64 8.03 -10.25
C ALA A 10 11.15 8.02 -8.81
N PHE A 11 10.34 7.50 -7.91
CA PHE A 11 10.69 7.24 -6.51
C PHE A 11 10.30 5.84 -6.09
N GLU A 12 11.08 5.27 -5.18
CA GLU A 12 10.77 4.02 -4.49
C GLU A 12 10.45 4.37 -3.03
N LEU A 13 9.24 4.06 -2.57
CA LEU A 13 8.74 4.47 -1.26
C LEU A 13 9.60 3.96 -0.10
N ASP A 14 10.22 2.80 -0.26
CA ASP A 14 11.11 2.20 0.74
C ASP A 14 12.56 2.69 0.67
N ALA A 15 12.88 3.50 -0.32
CA ALA A 15 14.22 4.04 -0.56
C ALA A 15 14.16 5.55 -0.81
N LEU A 16 13.23 6.26 -0.14
CA LEU A 16 13.15 7.71 -0.24
C LEU A 16 14.42 8.36 0.33
N PRO A 17 14.97 9.40 -0.32
CA PRO A 17 16.14 10.11 0.18
C PRO A 17 15.86 10.76 1.54
N ASP A 18 16.83 10.67 2.47
CA ASP A 18 16.70 11.28 3.80
C ASP A 18 16.58 12.81 3.73
N ASP A 19 17.15 13.45 2.70
CA ASP A 19 17.02 14.89 2.42
C ASP A 19 15.57 15.32 2.20
N CYS A 20 14.68 14.38 1.86
CA CYS A 20 13.26 14.62 1.64
C CYS A 20 12.42 14.52 2.92
N ARG A 21 13.04 14.25 4.07
CA ARG A 21 12.36 14.27 5.37
C ARG A 21 11.91 15.69 5.71
N ALA A 22 10.61 15.83 5.95
CA ALA A 22 10.00 17.08 6.37
C ALA A 22 9.76 17.09 7.89
N THR A 23 10.06 18.22 8.53
CA THR A 23 9.83 18.44 9.98
C THR A 23 8.40 18.91 10.29
N ARG A 24 7.61 19.27 9.28
CA ARG A 24 6.21 19.68 9.41
C ARG A 24 5.32 18.85 8.49
N ALA A 25 4.16 18.43 8.99
CA ALA A 25 3.09 17.93 8.14
C ALA A 25 2.64 19.07 7.22
N ALA A 26 2.65 18.86 5.91
CA ALA A 26 1.98 19.80 5.01
C ALA A 26 0.47 19.76 5.23
N THR A 27 -0.18 20.88 4.93
CA THR A 27 -1.61 20.92 4.65
C THR A 27 -1.93 19.83 3.63
N ARG A 28 -2.83 18.89 3.97
CA ARG A 28 -3.27 17.82 3.07
C ARG A 28 -3.70 18.45 1.74
N HIS A 29 -2.91 18.29 0.69
CA HIS A 29 -3.38 18.57 -0.65
C HIS A 29 -4.28 17.42 -1.09
N ALA A 30 -5.40 17.75 -1.72
CA ALA A 30 -6.20 16.75 -2.40
C ALA A 30 -5.31 16.11 -3.46
N LEU A 31 -5.17 14.79 -3.43
CA LEU A 31 -4.38 14.02 -4.41
C LEU A 31 -5.13 13.86 -5.73
N THR A 32 -5.90 14.87 -6.12
CA THR A 32 -6.56 14.95 -7.41
C THR A 32 -5.48 14.98 -8.47
N GLY A 33 -5.34 13.89 -9.23
CA GLY A 33 -4.26 13.72 -10.22
C GLY A 33 -3.23 12.64 -9.89
N LEU A 34 -3.43 11.86 -8.83
CA LEU A 34 -2.65 10.65 -8.58
C LEU A 34 -3.48 9.41 -8.97
N ALA A 35 -3.05 8.69 -10.00
CA ALA A 35 -3.63 7.40 -10.36
C ALA A 35 -2.82 6.27 -9.72
N ALA A 36 -3.52 5.25 -9.22
CA ALA A 36 -2.91 4.11 -8.56
C ALA A 36 -3.21 2.81 -9.31
N SER A 37 -2.22 1.92 -9.35
CA SER A 37 -2.33 0.61 -9.97
C SER A 37 -1.56 -0.42 -9.16
N ILE A 38 -1.99 -1.68 -9.20
CA ILE A 38 -1.23 -2.79 -8.65
C ILE A 38 -0.95 -3.85 -9.70
N SER A 39 0.27 -4.38 -9.67
CA SER A 39 0.68 -5.55 -10.44
C SER A 39 1.13 -6.65 -9.49
N ILE A 40 0.77 -7.88 -9.81
CA ILE A 40 1.16 -9.07 -9.04
C ILE A 40 2.18 -9.84 -9.88
N ASP A 41 3.23 -10.35 -9.24
CA ASP A 41 4.25 -11.18 -9.87
C ASP A 41 3.66 -12.55 -10.23
N GLY A 42 2.98 -12.60 -11.37
CA GLY A 42 2.12 -13.71 -11.77
C GLY A 42 0.67 -13.52 -11.32
N THR A 43 -0.23 -14.38 -11.81
CA THR A 43 -1.67 -14.30 -11.50
C THR A 43 -2.12 -15.36 -10.49
N SER A 44 -1.20 -16.23 -10.05
CA SER A 44 -1.51 -17.35 -9.15
C SER A 44 -0.46 -17.54 -8.08
N VAL A 45 -0.91 -17.93 -6.89
CA VAL A 45 -0.06 -18.26 -5.73
C VAL A 45 -0.59 -19.55 -5.09
N ARG A 46 0.29 -20.39 -4.53
CA ARG A 46 -0.16 -21.54 -3.75
C ARG A 46 -0.62 -21.09 -2.37
N SER A 47 -1.59 -21.80 -1.84
CA SER A 47 -2.09 -21.59 -0.49
C SER A 47 -0.95 -21.68 0.54
N GLY A 48 -0.74 -20.62 1.31
CA GLY A 48 0.33 -20.49 2.30
C GLY A 48 1.63 -19.84 1.79
N GLU A 49 1.81 -19.72 0.47
CA GLU A 49 2.98 -19.09 -0.14
C GLU A 49 2.84 -17.57 -0.28
N GLU A 50 3.95 -16.90 -0.61
CA GLU A 50 4.02 -15.47 -0.85
C GLU A 50 4.07 -15.15 -2.34
N VAL A 51 3.50 -14.00 -2.71
CA VAL A 51 3.62 -13.40 -4.03
C VAL A 51 4.03 -11.93 -3.90
N GLY A 52 4.90 -11.49 -4.81
CA GLY A 52 5.30 -10.09 -4.91
C GLY A 52 4.19 -9.25 -5.53
N VAL A 53 4.04 -8.02 -5.02
CA VAL A 53 3.05 -7.06 -5.51
C VAL A 53 3.71 -5.70 -5.60
N ALA A 54 3.58 -5.01 -6.72
CA ALA A 54 4.01 -3.63 -6.86
C ALA A 54 2.79 -2.71 -6.90
N LEU A 55 2.74 -1.76 -5.97
CA LEU A 55 1.84 -0.62 -6.03
C LEU A 55 2.56 0.52 -6.74
N THR A 56 1.98 1.02 -7.82
CA THR A 56 2.51 2.17 -8.57
C THR A 56 1.50 3.31 -8.53
N LEU A 57 1.97 4.45 -8.06
CA LEU A 57 1.25 5.72 -8.05
C LEU A 57 1.84 6.61 -9.13
N THR A 58 1.00 7.20 -9.99
CA THR A 58 1.43 7.98 -11.14
C THR A 58 0.81 9.35 -11.09
N ASN A 59 1.62 10.41 -11.22
CA ASN A 59 1.12 11.75 -11.46
C ASN A 59 0.53 11.83 -12.88
N THR A 60 -0.79 11.92 -12.98
CA THR A 60 -1.52 12.02 -14.26
C THR A 60 -1.82 13.45 -14.69
N THR A 61 -1.39 14.43 -13.89
CA THR A 61 -1.54 15.84 -14.24
C THR A 61 -0.46 16.29 -15.23
N THR A 62 -0.65 17.47 -15.80
CA THR A 62 0.35 18.15 -16.64
C THR A 62 1.33 19.00 -15.82
N GLU A 63 1.18 19.03 -14.50
CA GLU A 63 1.97 19.86 -13.58
C GLU A 63 2.72 18.99 -12.56
N ASP A 64 3.66 19.61 -11.85
CA ASP A 64 4.33 18.96 -10.73
C ASP A 64 3.33 18.71 -9.60
N LEU A 65 3.34 17.49 -9.07
CA LEU A 65 2.48 17.08 -7.96
C LEU A 65 3.31 16.92 -6.70
N GLU A 66 3.05 17.78 -5.72
CA GLU A 66 3.65 17.66 -4.40
C GLU A 66 2.94 16.60 -3.56
N LEU A 67 3.70 15.63 -3.06
CA LEU A 67 3.24 14.58 -2.16
C LEU A 67 3.85 14.78 -0.78
N VAL A 68 3.00 14.69 0.25
CA VAL A 68 3.46 14.56 1.63
C VAL A 68 2.99 13.25 2.22
N LEU A 69 3.95 12.41 2.52
CA LEU A 69 3.74 11.02 2.91
C LEU A 69 4.23 10.79 4.33
N LYS A 70 3.57 9.89 5.04
CA LYS A 70 4.08 9.36 6.32
C LYS A 70 4.31 7.85 6.21
N PRO A 71 5.34 7.42 5.46
CA PRO A 71 5.67 6.01 5.38
C PRO A 71 5.99 5.48 6.77
N GLY A 72 5.45 4.31 7.08
CA GLY A 72 5.59 3.63 8.35
C GLY A 72 5.18 2.18 8.22
N CYS A 73 5.60 1.36 9.18
CA CYS A 73 5.11 0.01 9.38
C CYS A 73 3.57 0.04 9.50
N ALA A 74 2.88 -0.71 8.64
CA ALA A 74 1.42 -0.74 8.51
C ALA A 74 0.74 0.47 7.84
N SER A 75 1.48 1.36 7.18
CA SER A 75 0.85 2.42 6.37
C SER A 75 0.13 1.92 5.12
N LEU A 76 0.49 0.71 4.64
CA LEU A 76 -0.13 0.03 3.50
C LEU A 76 -0.33 -1.45 3.81
N GLU A 77 -1.51 -1.99 3.52
CA GLU A 77 -1.87 -3.40 3.69
C GLU A 77 -2.45 -3.96 2.39
N LEU A 78 -2.12 -5.21 2.07
CA LEU A 78 -2.77 -5.99 1.01
C LEU A 78 -3.84 -6.88 1.61
N GLN A 79 -5.03 -6.86 1.00
CA GLN A 79 -6.20 -7.59 1.48
C GLN A 79 -6.84 -8.39 0.34
N ALA A 80 -7.08 -9.67 0.54
CA ALA A 80 -7.81 -10.49 -0.42
C ALA A 80 -9.31 -10.50 -0.14
N PHE A 81 -10.09 -10.18 -1.17
CA PHE A 81 -11.55 -10.16 -1.14
C PHE A 81 -12.12 -11.26 -2.02
N GLN A 82 -13.26 -11.80 -1.58
CA GLN A 82 -14.14 -12.63 -2.40
C GLN A 82 -15.50 -11.94 -2.46
N GLY A 83 -15.74 -11.24 -3.57
CA GLY A 83 -16.85 -10.29 -3.69
C GLY A 83 -16.69 -9.12 -2.71
N LYS A 84 -17.66 -8.92 -1.83
CA LYS A 84 -17.63 -7.83 -0.83
C LYS A 84 -16.97 -8.20 0.50
N LYS A 85 -16.62 -9.47 0.70
CA LYS A 85 -16.08 -9.99 1.96
C LYS A 85 -14.56 -10.10 1.90
N ARG A 86 -13.87 -9.50 2.88
CA ARG A 86 -12.44 -9.78 3.13
C ARG A 86 -12.28 -11.24 3.57
N ALA A 87 -11.47 -12.00 2.83
CA ALA A 87 -11.39 -13.45 2.93
C ALA A 87 -10.13 -13.95 3.66
N ASP A 88 -9.12 -13.10 3.81
CA ASP A 88 -7.83 -13.42 4.43
C ASP A 88 -7.73 -12.97 5.89
N PHE A 89 -8.79 -12.38 6.44
CA PHE A 89 -8.77 -11.83 7.79
C PHE A 89 -10.13 -11.96 8.46
N VAL A 90 -10.12 -12.46 9.70
CA VAL A 90 -11.30 -12.54 10.56
C VAL A 90 -10.93 -12.02 11.95
N ASN A 91 -11.41 -10.82 12.27
CA ASN A 91 -11.20 -10.19 13.56
C ASN A 91 -12.53 -9.66 14.14
N PRO A 92 -13.13 -10.39 15.09
CA PRO A 92 -14.32 -9.92 15.78
C PRO A 92 -13.93 -9.21 17.07
N HIS A 93 -13.24 -8.06 17.02
CA HIS A 93 -13.04 -7.10 18.14
C HIS A 93 -11.65 -7.02 18.83
N CYS A 94 -10.58 -7.61 18.29
CA CYS A 94 -9.23 -7.31 18.77
C CYS A 94 -8.77 -5.96 18.20
N GLY A 95 -8.65 -4.95 19.07
CA GLY A 95 -8.09 -3.65 18.71
C GLY A 95 -6.58 -3.74 18.55
N PHE A 96 -6.08 -3.48 17.36
CA PHE A 96 -4.64 -3.29 17.13
C PHE A 96 -4.35 -1.79 17.16
N GLY A 97 -3.66 -1.37 18.21
CA GLY A 97 -3.07 -0.04 18.29
C GLY A 97 -1.56 -0.20 18.36
N THR A 98 -0.89 -0.07 17.23
CA THR A 98 0.52 0.33 17.25
C THR A 98 0.65 1.49 16.30
N GLY A 99 0.70 2.69 16.90
CA GLY A 99 1.18 3.85 16.17
C GLY A 99 2.59 3.54 15.70
N CYS A 100 2.77 3.41 14.39
CA CYS A 100 4.10 3.44 13.82
C CYS A 100 4.55 4.90 13.77
N GLY A 101 5.60 5.23 14.52
CA GLY A 101 6.35 6.48 14.29
C GLY A 101 6.91 6.49 12.86
N GLY A 102 6.92 7.64 12.23
CA GLY A 102 7.45 7.79 10.87
C GLY A 102 7.70 9.26 10.60
N ALA A 103 8.82 9.57 9.95
CA ALA A 103 9.09 10.92 9.47
C ALA A 103 8.10 11.24 8.34
N HIS A 104 7.74 12.52 8.23
CA HIS A 104 7.07 12.99 7.03
C HIS A 104 8.10 13.08 5.92
N TYR A 105 7.71 12.75 4.70
CA TYR A 105 8.49 12.97 3.50
C TYR A 105 7.73 13.92 2.58
N ARG A 106 8.44 14.88 1.98
CA ARG A 106 7.90 15.78 0.96
C ARG A 106 8.61 15.47 -0.35
N LEU A 107 7.83 15.12 -1.36
CA LEU A 107 8.31 14.78 -2.70
C LEU A 107 7.56 15.62 -3.73
N VAL A 108 8.17 15.86 -4.87
CA VAL A 108 7.56 16.47 -6.04
C VAL A 108 7.66 15.48 -7.20
N LEU A 109 6.54 14.89 -7.58
CA LEU A 109 6.45 14.04 -8.76
C LEU A 109 6.24 14.92 -9.99
N THR A 110 7.16 14.85 -10.95
CA THR A 110 6.98 15.50 -12.25
C THR A 110 5.78 14.89 -12.99
N PRO A 111 5.19 15.56 -14.01
CA PRO A 111 4.16 14.97 -14.86
C PRO A 111 4.54 13.59 -15.39
N GLY A 112 3.65 12.61 -15.26
CA GLY A 112 3.90 11.20 -15.61
C GLY A 112 4.85 10.45 -14.67
N GLY A 113 5.39 11.11 -13.65
CA GLY A 113 6.32 10.52 -12.69
C GLY A 113 5.63 9.51 -11.77
N THR A 114 6.41 8.54 -11.29
CA THR A 114 5.91 7.42 -10.51
C THR A 114 6.50 7.34 -9.10
N LEU A 115 5.68 6.85 -8.17
CA LEU A 115 6.10 6.41 -6.85
C LEU A 115 5.70 4.94 -6.69
N THR A 116 6.69 4.08 -6.50
CA THR A 116 6.51 2.62 -6.43
C THR A 116 6.68 2.14 -5.00
N LYS A 117 5.85 1.19 -4.57
CA LYS A 117 5.99 0.46 -3.32
C LYS A 117 5.90 -1.03 -3.61
N ARG A 118 6.98 -1.75 -3.32
CA ARG A 118 7.00 -3.22 -3.37
C ARG A 118 6.44 -3.77 -2.06
N LEU A 119 5.45 -4.65 -2.20
CA LEU A 119 4.72 -5.32 -1.14
C LEU A 119 4.83 -6.82 -1.34
N ARG A 120 4.51 -7.57 -0.29
CA ARG A 120 4.38 -9.02 -0.36
C ARG A 120 3.03 -9.42 0.19
N TYR A 121 2.34 -10.29 -0.52
CA TYR A 121 1.11 -10.90 -0.06
C TYR A 121 1.36 -12.37 0.25
N LYS A 122 1.04 -12.79 1.48
CA LYS A 122 1.03 -14.21 1.84
C LYS A 122 -0.39 -14.74 1.75
N ALA A 123 -0.60 -15.81 0.98
CA ALA A 123 -1.91 -16.44 0.78
C ALA A 123 -2.36 -17.24 2.02
N ARG A 124 -2.66 -16.52 3.09
CA ARG A 124 -3.08 -17.07 4.38
C ARG A 124 -4.36 -16.39 4.88
N LEU A 125 -5.12 -17.11 5.68
CA LEU A 125 -6.19 -16.59 6.50
C LEU A 125 -5.67 -16.35 7.92
N VAL A 126 -5.69 -15.10 8.35
CA VAL A 126 -5.40 -14.69 9.72
C VAL A 126 -6.70 -14.62 10.52
N ARG A 127 -6.76 -15.32 11.64
CA ARG A 127 -7.88 -15.29 12.59
C ARG A 127 -7.37 -14.89 13.96
N PHE A 128 -8.23 -14.27 14.76
CA PHE A 128 -7.93 -13.98 16.16
C PHE A 128 -8.74 -14.84 17.11
N THR A 129 -8.05 -15.39 18.11
CA THR A 129 -8.68 -16.06 19.25
C THR A 129 -9.33 -15.03 20.18
N PRO A 130 -10.23 -15.44 21.10
CA PRO A 130 -10.78 -14.54 22.12
C PRO A 130 -9.72 -13.88 23.02
N ALA A 131 -8.54 -14.49 23.13
CA ALA A 131 -7.38 -13.93 23.84
C ALA A 131 -6.52 -13.00 22.95
N CYS A 132 -7.02 -12.58 21.78
CA CYS A 132 -6.35 -11.75 20.79
C CYS A 132 -4.98 -12.25 20.31
N LYS A 133 -4.78 -13.56 20.31
CA LYS A 133 -3.65 -14.21 19.62
C LYS A 133 -4.02 -14.47 18.17
N SER A 134 -3.11 -14.13 17.25
CA SER A 134 -3.24 -14.46 15.83
C SER A 134 -3.01 -15.95 15.62
N VAL A 135 -3.84 -16.53 14.76
CA VAL A 135 -3.73 -17.90 14.27
C VAL A 135 -3.79 -17.84 12.76
N GLU A 136 -2.81 -18.45 12.10
CA GLU A 136 -2.74 -18.51 10.66
C GLU A 136 -3.25 -19.87 10.16
N ALA A 137 -4.05 -19.83 9.11
CA ALA A 137 -4.42 -20.98 8.31
C ALA A 137 -4.11 -20.70 6.84
N PRO A 138 -3.93 -21.72 6.00
CA PRO A 138 -3.80 -21.51 4.57
C PRO A 138 -5.08 -20.89 3.99
N LEU A 139 -4.95 -19.95 3.03
CA LEU A 139 -6.11 -19.37 2.36
C LEU A 139 -6.68 -20.41 1.38
N PRO A 140 -8.00 -20.70 1.40
CA PRO A 140 -8.57 -21.70 0.49
C PRO A 140 -8.28 -21.40 -0.99
N ALA A 141 -8.17 -22.45 -1.80
CA ALA A 141 -8.05 -22.28 -3.24
C ALA A 141 -9.30 -21.61 -3.82
N GLY A 142 -9.11 -20.70 -4.76
CA GLY A 142 -10.21 -19.92 -5.33
C GLY A 142 -9.74 -18.67 -6.05
N ARG A 143 -10.71 -17.88 -6.53
CA ARG A 143 -10.47 -16.56 -7.13
C ARG A 143 -10.74 -15.47 -6.10
N TYR A 144 -9.84 -14.50 -6.06
CA TYR A 144 -9.84 -13.38 -5.13
C TYR A 144 -9.51 -12.08 -5.87
N GLU A 145 -9.89 -10.97 -5.26
CA GLU A 145 -9.42 -9.63 -5.63
C GLU A 145 -8.49 -9.14 -4.54
N LEU A 146 -7.24 -8.90 -4.89
CA LEU A 146 -6.31 -8.24 -4.00
C LEU A 146 -6.58 -6.74 -4.03
N ARG A 147 -6.64 -6.10 -2.87
CA ARG A 147 -6.85 -4.65 -2.71
C ARG A 147 -5.75 -4.08 -1.84
N VAL A 148 -5.38 -2.83 -2.10
CA VAL A 148 -4.50 -2.06 -1.22
C VAL A 148 -5.34 -1.18 -0.34
N GLU A 149 -5.12 -1.26 0.97
CA GLU A 149 -5.66 -0.31 1.93
C GLU A 149 -4.50 0.51 2.51
N ALA A 150 -4.70 1.83 2.65
CA ALA A 150 -3.77 2.71 3.34
C ALA A 150 -4.31 3.11 4.70
N SER A 151 -3.41 3.26 5.67
CA SER A 151 -3.79 3.84 6.95
C SER A 151 -4.27 5.29 6.77
N PRO A 152 -5.23 5.77 7.58
CA PRO A 152 -5.72 7.15 7.49
C PRO A 152 -4.64 8.23 7.70
N PHE A 153 -3.48 7.85 8.21
CA PHE A 153 -2.35 8.73 8.49
C PHE A 153 -1.29 8.72 7.39
N PHE A 154 -1.37 7.78 6.43
CA PHE A 154 -0.38 7.65 5.38
C PHE A 154 -0.46 8.80 4.36
N GLY A 155 -1.68 9.28 4.09
CA GLY A 155 -1.95 10.43 3.22
C GLY A 155 -2.42 10.07 1.81
N LEU A 156 -2.48 8.78 1.44
CA LEU A 156 -2.83 8.31 0.08
C LEU A 156 -4.21 7.62 -0.03
N GLN A 157 -5.04 7.69 1.01
CA GLN A 157 -6.29 6.90 1.09
C GLN A 157 -7.22 7.13 -0.11
N ASP A 158 -7.37 8.38 -0.57
CA ASP A 158 -8.32 8.70 -1.63
C ASP A 158 -7.85 8.14 -2.99
N ALA A 159 -6.55 8.19 -3.27
CA ALA A 159 -5.94 7.68 -4.49
C ALA A 159 -5.95 6.15 -4.57
N LEU A 160 -6.06 5.45 -3.43
CA LEU A 160 -6.04 3.99 -3.34
C LEU A 160 -7.45 3.37 -3.38
N THR A 161 -8.49 4.20 -3.44
CA THR A 161 -9.87 3.74 -3.58
C THR A 161 -10.02 2.92 -4.85
N ASN A 162 -10.52 1.69 -4.73
CA ASN A 162 -10.77 0.76 -5.84
C ASN A 162 -9.52 0.25 -6.60
N VAL A 163 -8.33 0.35 -6.02
CA VAL A 163 -7.12 -0.24 -6.61
C VAL A 163 -7.12 -1.75 -6.34
N THR A 164 -7.37 -2.54 -7.39
CA THR A 164 -7.50 -3.99 -7.28
C THR A 164 -6.74 -4.75 -8.36
N ALA A 165 -6.43 -6.01 -8.09
CA ALA A 165 -5.89 -6.96 -9.06
C ALA A 165 -6.44 -8.37 -8.79
N PRO A 166 -6.68 -9.16 -9.85
CA PRO A 166 -7.13 -10.53 -9.69
C PRO A 166 -6.02 -11.43 -9.13
N LEU A 167 -6.37 -12.29 -8.19
CA LEU A 167 -5.48 -13.30 -7.62
C LEU A 167 -6.16 -14.68 -7.66
N VAL A 168 -5.45 -15.68 -8.19
CA VAL A 168 -5.88 -17.08 -8.12
C VAL A 168 -5.07 -17.80 -7.05
N VAL A 169 -5.73 -18.30 -6.01
CA VAL A 169 -5.10 -19.16 -5.01
C VAL A 169 -5.27 -20.60 -5.44
N THR A 170 -4.15 -21.31 -5.50
CA THR A 170 -4.07 -22.73 -5.87
C THR A 170 -3.77 -23.57 -4.62
N ARG A 171 -3.97 -24.89 -4.72
CA ARG A 171 -3.64 -25.80 -3.62
C ARG A 171 -2.14 -25.99 -3.48
#